data_AF-A0A843TMK4-F1
#
_entry.id   AF-A0A843TMK4-F1
#
_cell.length_a   1.000
_cell.length_b   1.000
_cell.length_c   1.000
_cell.angle_alpha   90.00
_cell.angle_beta   90.00
_cell.angle_gamma   90.00
#
_symmetry.space_group_name_H-M   'P 1'
#
loop_
_entity.id
_entity.type
_entity.pdbx_description
1 polymer ?
#
loop_
_entity_poly.entity_id
_entity_poly.type
_entity_poly.pdbx_seq_one_letter_code
_entity_poly.pdbx_strand_id
1 'polypeptide(L)'
;MTAIVVPAPAPLLPHGGAGLPRPLRRRAAAQRRPGGVRCSVQPSPPLPLPSCKPVSRRAAAAALLVFHFCSSTNRADAGGPFDKYLKRKKLDPLETYVPAVLLSEEQFKDLEKYLDLEKPEYDVSRSLLRSGPAGSLRINIRAVAQYASEDGRGKVASDAVDQCLRALEDLDSLLLRASRNDPGASVQMMRQNIDIALVALDSLLQTVPSAVLEKGKLIADAYRTQVEPQEENNAEELDKDLKELETLL
;
A
#
# COMPACT_ATOMS: atom_id res chain seq x y z
N MET A 1 -65.85 13.27 47.43
CA MET A 1 -65.81 13.54 45.98
C MET A 1 -64.44 13.10 45.51
N THR A 2 -64.18 12.05 44.73
CA THR A 2 -65.02 11.15 43.91
C THR A 2 -64.19 9.87 43.69
N ALA A 3 -64.85 8.76 43.35
CA ALA A 3 -64.36 7.39 43.46
C ALA A 3 -63.43 6.88 42.32
N ILE A 4 -62.59 5.92 42.71
CA ILE A 4 -62.12 4.67 42.06
C ILE A 4 -62.68 4.35 40.66
N VAL A 5 -61.84 3.90 39.70
CA VAL A 5 -61.96 2.64 38.91
C VAL A 5 -60.65 2.34 38.12
N VAL A 6 -60.13 1.12 38.31
CA VAL A 6 -59.28 0.31 37.40
C VAL A 6 -60.02 -1.06 37.36
N PRO A 7 -60.23 -1.82 36.24
CA PRO A 7 -59.17 -2.54 35.50
C PRO A 7 -59.42 -3.05 34.02
N ALA A 8 -58.30 -3.37 33.33
CA ALA A 8 -58.01 -4.55 32.47
C ALA A 8 -58.76 -4.80 31.09
N PRO A 9 -58.49 -5.90 30.31
CA PRO A 9 -57.78 -5.85 28.99
C PRO A 9 -58.41 -6.62 27.78
N ALA A 10 -57.88 -6.38 26.56
CA ALA A 10 -57.93 -7.20 25.30
C ALA A 10 -59.33 -7.55 24.71
N PRO A 11 -59.54 -8.23 23.54
CA PRO A 11 -58.62 -8.89 22.58
C PRO A 11 -59.06 -8.86 21.06
N LEU A 12 -58.36 -9.65 20.22
CA LEU A 12 -58.76 -10.38 18.98
C LEU A 12 -58.64 -9.77 17.55
N LEU A 13 -57.79 -10.45 16.75
CA LEU A 13 -57.85 -10.66 15.29
C LEU A 13 -59.18 -11.33 14.87
N PRO A 14 -59.59 -11.35 13.57
CA PRO A 14 -59.22 -12.50 12.72
C PRO A 14 -59.17 -12.31 11.17
N HIS A 15 -58.42 -13.24 10.56
CA HIS A 15 -58.69 -14.03 9.34
C HIS A 15 -58.71 -13.47 7.90
N GLY A 16 -57.99 -14.21 7.04
CA GLY A 16 -58.33 -14.54 5.65
C GLY A 16 -57.19 -14.25 4.67
N GLY A 17 -56.62 -15.16 3.89
CA GLY A 17 -56.96 -16.53 3.55
C GLY A 17 -56.45 -16.83 2.13
N ALA A 18 -55.67 -17.92 2.00
CA ALA A 18 -55.50 -18.82 0.84
C ALA A 18 -55.16 -18.27 -0.57
N GLY A 19 -54.14 -18.88 -1.21
CA GLY A 19 -53.97 -18.81 -2.66
C GLY A 19 -52.65 -19.38 -3.23
N LEU A 20 -52.47 -20.70 -3.22
CA LEU A 20 -51.67 -21.46 -4.19
C LEU A 20 -52.67 -22.32 -5.01
N PRO A 21 -52.41 -22.76 -6.27
CA PRO A 21 -51.13 -23.32 -6.74
C PRO A 21 -50.74 -23.12 -8.24
N ARG A 22 -49.46 -23.43 -8.56
CA ARG A 22 -48.83 -24.15 -9.73
C ARG A 22 -49.50 -24.16 -11.14
N PRO A 23 -48.81 -24.66 -12.21
CA PRO A 23 -47.37 -24.70 -12.58
C PRO A 23 -47.16 -24.29 -14.08
N LEU A 24 -45.94 -24.33 -14.62
CA LEU A 24 -45.66 -24.94 -15.94
C LEU A 24 -44.14 -25.07 -16.25
N ARG A 25 -43.83 -26.24 -16.81
CA ARG A 25 -42.53 -26.79 -17.26
C ARG A 25 -41.97 -26.11 -18.53
N ARG A 26 -40.64 -26.12 -18.69
CA ARG A 26 -39.85 -26.96 -19.66
C ARG A 26 -38.35 -26.59 -19.58
N ARG A 27 -37.46 -27.55 -19.26
CA ARG A 27 -36.48 -28.27 -20.14
C ARG A 27 -35.48 -27.32 -20.85
N ALA A 28 -34.16 -27.51 -20.82
CA ALA A 28 -33.43 -28.76 -21.07
C ALA A 28 -31.92 -28.72 -20.68
N ALA A 29 -31.33 -29.93 -20.72
CA ALA A 29 -29.97 -30.28 -21.16
C ALA A 29 -28.75 -30.08 -20.23
N ALA A 30 -28.33 -31.22 -19.65
CA ALA A 30 -26.97 -31.77 -19.56
C ALA A 30 -25.74 -30.86 -19.76
N GLN A 31 -24.80 -30.90 -18.80
CA GLN A 31 -23.41 -31.31 -19.08
C GLN A 31 -22.60 -31.57 -17.80
N ARG A 32 -21.48 -32.28 -18.02
CA ARG A 32 -20.74 -33.15 -17.11
C ARG A 32 -19.75 -32.41 -16.19
N ARG A 33 -19.31 -33.16 -15.17
CA ARG A 33 -18.31 -32.91 -14.12
C ARG A 33 -16.90 -32.50 -14.62
N PRO A 34 -16.03 -31.98 -13.71
CA PRO A 34 -14.88 -31.15 -14.04
C PRO A 34 -13.63 -31.95 -14.43
N GLY A 35 -12.93 -31.49 -15.46
CA GLY A 35 -11.62 -31.98 -15.87
C GLY A 35 -10.52 -31.06 -15.37
N GLY A 36 -9.67 -31.56 -14.48
CA GLY A 36 -8.45 -30.90 -14.03
C GLY A 36 -7.42 -30.83 -15.15
N VAL A 37 -6.78 -29.68 -15.30
CA VAL A 37 -5.64 -29.49 -16.20
C VAL A 37 -4.38 -29.74 -15.38
N ARG A 38 -3.70 -30.83 -15.73
CA ARG A 38 -2.43 -31.29 -15.18
C ARG A 38 -1.35 -30.86 -16.19
N CYS A 39 -0.51 -29.88 -15.83
CA CYS A 39 0.66 -29.54 -16.62
C CYS A 39 1.80 -30.52 -16.29
N SER A 40 2.14 -31.35 -17.27
CA SER A 40 3.18 -32.37 -17.20
C SER A 40 4.57 -31.72 -17.26
N VAL A 41 5.34 -31.83 -16.19
CA VAL A 41 6.78 -31.58 -16.18
C VAL A 41 7.49 -32.87 -16.59
N GLN A 42 8.34 -32.79 -17.62
CA GLN A 42 9.24 -33.87 -18.04
C GLN A 42 10.24 -34.22 -16.92
N PRO A 43 10.52 -35.50 -16.65
CA PRO A 43 11.63 -35.90 -15.80
C PRO A 43 12.91 -36.13 -16.64
N SER A 44 13.97 -35.41 -16.29
CA SER A 44 15.36 -35.67 -16.68
C SER A 44 16.00 -36.75 -15.76
N PRO A 45 17.05 -37.46 -16.24
CA PRO A 45 17.48 -38.74 -15.68
C PRO A 45 18.32 -38.63 -14.38
N PRO A 46 18.35 -39.68 -13.53
CA PRO A 46 19.04 -39.66 -12.25
C PRO A 46 20.54 -39.99 -12.36
N LEU A 47 21.35 -39.26 -11.60
CA LEU A 47 22.76 -39.59 -11.33
C LEU A 47 22.86 -40.61 -10.16
N PRO A 48 23.84 -41.54 -10.19
CA PRO A 48 23.92 -42.65 -9.25
C PRO A 48 24.55 -42.26 -7.89
N LEU A 49 23.89 -42.64 -6.80
CA LEU A 49 24.43 -42.67 -5.43
C LEU A 49 25.14 -44.01 -5.17
N PRO A 50 26.35 -44.03 -4.60
CA PRO A 50 26.96 -45.25 -4.09
C PRO A 50 26.50 -45.57 -2.65
N SER A 51 25.68 -46.61 -2.56
CA SER A 51 25.70 -47.74 -1.63
C SER A 51 26.02 -47.54 -0.13
N CYS A 52 25.04 -47.89 0.70
CA CYS A 52 25.13 -48.07 2.14
C CYS A 52 26.05 -49.24 2.55
N LYS A 53 26.86 -49.03 3.60
CA LYS A 53 27.21 -50.08 4.59
C LYS A 53 27.01 -49.53 6.01
N PRO A 54 26.49 -50.34 6.96
CA PRO A 54 26.14 -49.89 8.29
C PRO A 54 27.30 -50.14 9.28
N VAL A 55 27.65 -49.15 10.12
CA VAL A 55 28.48 -49.39 11.30
C VAL A 55 27.97 -48.57 12.49
N SER A 56 27.50 -49.33 13.48
CA SER A 56 27.58 -49.14 14.94
C SER A 56 27.17 -47.81 15.59
N ARG A 57 26.17 -47.95 16.47
CA ARG A 57 25.79 -47.02 17.54
C ARG A 57 26.96 -46.82 18.53
N ARG A 58 27.34 -45.56 18.82
CA ARG A 58 27.75 -45.01 20.14
C ARG A 58 28.30 -43.58 19.98
N ALA A 59 28.11 -42.77 21.03
CA ALA A 59 28.51 -41.36 21.22
C ALA A 59 27.58 -40.34 20.51
N ALA A 60 26.54 -39.76 21.14
CA ALA A 60 26.44 -39.04 22.42
C ALA A 60 27.34 -37.78 22.48
N ALA A 61 26.67 -36.63 22.32
CA ALA A 61 26.91 -35.35 22.98
C ALA A 61 28.33 -34.77 22.99
N ALA A 62 28.64 -33.89 22.03
CA ALA A 62 29.51 -32.73 22.23
C ALA A 62 29.50 -31.82 20.99
N ALA A 63 28.48 -30.97 20.82
CA ALA A 63 28.52 -29.91 19.80
C ALA A 63 27.69 -28.67 20.17
N LEU A 64 27.53 -28.36 21.47
CA LEU A 64 26.86 -27.15 21.97
C LEU A 64 27.82 -26.12 22.59
N LEU A 65 29.11 -26.18 22.27
CA LEU A 65 30.13 -25.26 22.79
C LEU A 65 31.08 -24.72 21.71
N VAL A 66 30.53 -24.37 20.53
CA VAL A 66 31.24 -23.53 19.54
C VAL A 66 30.47 -22.24 19.21
N PHE A 67 29.24 -22.06 19.73
CA PHE A 67 28.45 -20.86 19.44
C PHE A 67 28.68 -19.68 20.41
N HIS A 68 29.69 -19.73 21.28
CA HIS A 68 29.86 -18.71 22.32
C HIS A 68 31.25 -18.06 22.41
N PHE A 69 32.11 -18.21 21.39
CA PHE A 69 33.44 -17.57 21.41
C PHE A 69 33.90 -17.00 20.06
N CYS A 70 32.97 -16.40 19.31
CA CYS A 70 33.26 -15.50 18.18
C CYS A 70 32.49 -14.17 18.28
N SER A 71 32.35 -13.62 19.49
CA SER A 71 31.85 -12.26 19.70
C SER A 71 32.96 -11.20 19.72
N SER A 72 34.11 -11.50 19.10
CA SER A 72 35.17 -10.52 18.85
C SER A 72 34.88 -9.76 17.55
N THR A 73 34.29 -8.58 17.73
CA THR A 73 34.61 -7.34 17.02
C THR A 73 35.10 -7.50 15.58
N ASN A 74 34.16 -7.62 14.65
CA ASN A 74 34.26 -6.90 13.39
C ASN A 74 32.93 -6.18 13.22
N ARG A 75 32.97 -4.87 13.51
CA ARG A 75 31.92 -3.93 13.12
C ARG A 75 32.01 -3.78 11.61
N ALA A 76 31.60 -4.83 10.89
CA ALA A 76 31.36 -4.75 9.47
C ALA A 76 30.14 -3.85 9.32
N ASP A 77 30.39 -2.65 8.82
CA ASP A 77 29.39 -1.77 8.23
C ASP A 77 28.74 -2.56 7.09
N ALA A 78 27.74 -3.37 7.43
CA ALA A 78 26.96 -4.13 6.49
C ALA A 78 25.97 -3.16 5.85
N GLY A 79 26.46 -2.35 4.91
CA GLY A 79 25.62 -1.69 3.93
C GLY A 79 24.65 -2.73 3.39
N GLY A 80 23.35 -2.43 3.46
CA GLY A 80 22.29 -3.36 3.10
C GLY A 80 22.49 -3.96 1.70
N PRO A 81 21.77 -5.02 1.32
CA PRO A 81 21.94 -5.69 0.03
C PRO A 81 21.80 -4.77 -1.20
N PHE A 82 21.26 -3.57 -1.03
CA PHE A 82 21.15 -2.53 -2.05
C PHE A 82 22.35 -1.57 -2.12
N ASP A 83 23.19 -1.48 -1.08
CA ASP A 83 24.35 -0.59 -1.02
C ASP A 83 25.35 -0.88 -2.15
N LYS A 84 25.52 -2.15 -2.51
CA LYS A 84 26.37 -2.57 -3.65
C LYS A 84 25.79 -2.22 -5.02
N TYR A 85 24.46 -2.17 -5.15
CA TYR A 85 23.79 -1.85 -6.41
C TYR A 85 23.69 -0.33 -6.63
N LEU A 86 23.55 0.44 -5.56
CA LEU A 86 23.55 1.91 -5.57
C LEU A 86 24.98 2.49 -5.62
N LYS A 87 26.00 1.85 -5.04
CA LYS A 87 27.40 2.29 -5.23
C LYS A 87 27.89 2.18 -6.68
N ARG A 88 27.29 1.29 -7.49
CA ARG A 88 27.66 1.08 -8.90
C ARG A 88 26.94 2.02 -9.86
N LYS A 89 25.83 2.63 -9.45
CA LYS A 89 25.16 3.74 -10.15
C LYS A 89 25.05 4.93 -9.20
N LYS A 90 25.87 5.96 -9.41
CA LYS A 90 25.77 7.22 -8.65
C LYS A 90 24.30 7.64 -8.62
N LEU A 91 23.73 7.77 -7.42
CA LEU A 91 22.38 8.30 -7.22
C LEU A 91 22.30 9.69 -7.84
N ASP A 92 21.12 10.07 -8.32
CA ASP A 92 20.86 11.45 -8.72
C ASP A 92 20.96 12.34 -7.46
N PRO A 93 21.23 13.65 -7.60
CA PRO A 93 21.33 14.54 -6.46
C PRO A 93 20.10 14.45 -5.53
N LEU A 94 20.31 14.62 -4.23
CA LEU A 94 19.24 14.51 -3.22
C LEU A 94 18.04 15.42 -3.54
N GLU A 95 18.30 16.57 -4.15
CA GLU A 95 17.31 17.54 -4.62
C GLU A 95 16.29 16.95 -5.61
N THR A 96 16.63 15.88 -6.32
CA THR A 96 15.75 15.20 -7.27
C THR A 96 14.66 14.41 -6.56
N TYR A 97 14.96 13.83 -5.39
CA TYR A 97 14.05 12.92 -4.70
C TYR A 97 13.12 13.63 -3.71
N VAL A 98 13.59 14.69 -3.05
CA VAL A 98 12.85 15.40 -1.99
C VAL A 98 11.49 15.97 -2.46
N PRO A 99 11.38 16.64 -3.62
CA PRO A 99 10.08 17.15 -4.10
C PRO A 99 9.06 16.04 -4.30
N ALA A 100 9.48 14.88 -4.83
CA ALA A 100 8.58 13.75 -5.05
C ALA A 100 8.06 13.14 -3.74
N VAL A 101 8.87 13.16 -2.67
CA VAL A 101 8.44 12.73 -1.33
C VAL A 101 7.42 13.71 -0.76
N LEU A 102 7.67 15.02 -0.85
CA LEU A 102 6.75 16.07 -0.39
C LEU A 102 5.40 16.00 -1.12
N LEU A 103 5.41 15.88 -2.45
CA LEU A 103 4.20 15.70 -3.25
C LEU A 103 3.42 14.42 -2.89
N SER A 104 4.11 13.39 -2.39
CA SER A 104 3.44 12.16 -1.94
C SER A 104 2.76 12.34 -0.57
N GLU A 105 3.37 13.08 0.37
CA GLU A 105 2.71 13.43 1.64
C GLU A 105 1.40 14.19 1.38
N GLU A 106 1.47 15.13 0.46
CA GLU A 106 0.33 15.90 0.00
C GLU A 106 -0.77 15.04 -0.61
N GLN A 107 -0.39 14.09 -1.48
CA GLN A 107 -1.30 13.12 -2.07
C GLN A 107 -1.97 12.24 -1.00
N PHE A 108 -1.27 11.90 0.09
CA PHE A 108 -1.85 11.15 1.21
C PHE A 108 -2.79 11.98 2.08
N LYS A 109 -2.51 13.28 2.26
CA LYS A 109 -3.44 14.22 2.89
C LYS A 109 -4.71 14.38 2.07
N ASP A 110 -4.60 14.40 0.75
CA ASP A 110 -5.78 14.44 -0.13
C ASP A 110 -6.55 13.12 -0.08
N LEU A 111 -5.86 11.97 -0.02
CA LEU A 111 -6.47 10.66 0.17
C LEU A 111 -7.35 10.60 1.42
N GLU A 112 -6.90 11.18 2.53
CA GLU A 112 -7.68 11.25 3.77
C GLU A 112 -9.03 11.95 3.57
N LYS A 113 -9.07 13.03 2.79
CA LYS A 113 -10.31 13.76 2.45
C LYS A 113 -11.28 12.90 1.66
N TYR A 114 -10.80 12.02 0.77
CA TYR A 114 -11.66 11.09 0.04
C TYR A 114 -12.29 10.04 0.96
N LEU A 115 -11.67 9.73 2.09
CA LEU A 115 -12.21 8.83 3.12
C LEU A 115 -13.24 9.51 4.04
N ASP A 116 -13.35 10.84 4.02
CA ASP A 116 -14.38 11.61 4.73
C ASP A 116 -15.74 11.63 4.02
N LEU A 117 -15.78 11.22 2.75
CA LEU A 117 -17.01 11.19 1.97
C LEU A 117 -18.02 10.19 2.56
N GLU A 118 -19.31 10.54 2.49
CA GLU A 118 -20.41 9.67 2.96
C GLU A 118 -20.36 8.27 2.32
N LYS A 119 -19.90 8.21 1.07
CA LYS A 119 -19.60 6.99 0.35
C LYS A 119 -18.19 7.06 -0.24
N PRO A 120 -17.17 6.53 0.45
CA PRO A 120 -15.80 6.56 -0.04
C PRO A 120 -15.60 5.61 -1.23
N GLU A 121 -14.92 6.10 -2.26
CA GLU A 121 -14.53 5.34 -3.45
C GLU A 121 -13.17 4.66 -3.22
N TYR A 122 -13.21 3.45 -2.65
CA TYR A 122 -12.01 2.72 -2.24
C TYR A 122 -11.11 2.29 -3.41
N ASP A 123 -11.67 2.08 -4.60
CA ASP A 123 -10.93 1.75 -5.82
C ASP A 123 -10.15 2.97 -6.37
N VAL A 124 -10.75 4.16 -6.32
CA VAL A 124 -10.07 5.43 -6.64
C VAL A 124 -8.95 5.69 -5.62
N SER A 125 -9.24 5.50 -4.34
CA SER A 125 -8.27 5.61 -3.24
C SER A 125 -7.05 4.70 -3.45
N ARG A 126 -7.26 3.45 -3.89
CA ARG A 126 -6.16 2.52 -4.23
C ARG A 126 -5.40 2.89 -5.49
N SER A 127 -6.07 3.52 -6.44
CA SER A 127 -5.45 3.99 -7.68
C SER A 127 -4.51 5.15 -7.37
N LEU A 128 -4.91 6.07 -6.47
CA LEU A 128 -4.05 7.15 -5.97
C LEU A 128 -2.77 6.60 -5.33
N LEU A 129 -2.83 5.55 -4.50
CA LEU A 129 -1.63 4.94 -3.89
C LEU A 129 -0.64 4.34 -4.91
N ARG A 130 -1.04 4.15 -6.17
CA ARG A 130 -0.23 3.50 -7.22
C ARG A 130 0.16 4.44 -8.36
N SER A 131 -0.34 5.66 -8.38
CA SER A 131 -0.14 6.63 -9.45
C SER A 131 0.43 7.93 -8.92
N GLY A 132 0.82 8.82 -9.83
CA GLY A 132 1.38 10.13 -9.47
C GLY A 132 2.67 10.00 -8.63
N PRO A 133 2.91 10.96 -7.72
CA PRO A 133 4.04 10.94 -6.80
C PRO A 133 4.16 9.63 -5.99
N ALA A 134 3.04 9.14 -5.44
CA ALA A 134 2.98 7.92 -4.62
C ALA A 134 3.48 6.67 -5.37
N GLY A 135 3.21 6.57 -6.68
CA GLY A 135 3.66 5.45 -7.50
C GLY A 135 5.18 5.28 -7.58
N SER A 136 5.94 6.36 -7.39
CA SER A 136 7.40 6.36 -7.36
C SER A 136 8.01 6.45 -5.95
N LEU A 137 7.18 6.64 -4.92
CA LEU A 137 7.59 6.96 -3.55
C LEU A 137 8.63 6.00 -2.99
N ARG A 138 8.43 4.68 -3.16
CA ARG A 138 9.33 3.64 -2.64
C ARG A 138 10.77 3.82 -3.11
N ILE A 139 10.99 4.26 -4.35
CA ILE A 139 12.34 4.49 -4.88
C ILE A 139 12.90 5.77 -4.28
N ASN A 140 12.09 6.84 -4.23
CA ASN A 140 12.50 8.15 -3.72
C ASN A 140 12.89 8.10 -2.24
N ILE A 141 12.06 7.51 -1.36
CA ILE A 141 12.35 7.46 0.09
C ILE A 141 13.57 6.59 0.40
N ARG A 142 13.83 5.55 -0.40
CA ARG A 142 15.05 4.73 -0.25
C ARG A 142 16.30 5.47 -0.66
N ALA A 143 16.22 6.30 -1.70
CA ALA A 143 17.33 7.17 -2.08
C ALA A 143 17.62 8.21 -0.99
N VAL A 144 16.59 8.86 -0.43
CA VAL A 144 16.72 9.79 0.70
C VAL A 144 17.36 9.09 1.91
N ALA A 145 16.92 7.88 2.24
CA ALA A 145 17.50 7.13 3.35
C ALA A 145 18.97 6.71 3.12
N GLN A 146 19.37 6.49 1.87
CA GLN A 146 20.77 6.24 1.53
C GLN A 146 21.63 7.48 1.79
N TYR A 147 21.19 8.67 1.34
CA TYR A 147 21.87 9.93 1.65
C TYR A 147 21.97 10.19 3.16
N ALA A 148 20.87 9.96 3.89
CA ALA A 148 20.89 10.06 5.35
C ALA A 148 21.85 9.06 6.01
N SER A 149 22.07 7.89 5.41
CA SER A 149 23.02 6.89 5.90
C SER A 149 24.46 7.36 5.75
N GLU A 150 24.80 8.03 4.65
CA GLU A 150 26.11 8.65 4.42
C GLU A 150 26.39 9.77 5.44
N ASP A 151 25.34 10.47 5.90
CA ASP A 151 25.38 11.48 6.97
C ASP A 151 25.34 10.90 8.40
N GLY A 152 25.38 9.58 8.57
CA GLY A 152 25.33 8.92 9.88
C GLY A 152 23.94 8.85 10.53
N ARG A 153 22.88 9.24 9.81
CA ARG A 153 21.46 9.19 10.22
C ARG A 153 20.69 7.99 9.66
N GLY A 154 21.41 7.00 9.12
CA GLY A 154 20.84 5.88 8.37
C GLY A 154 19.85 5.00 9.13
N LYS A 155 20.05 4.81 10.44
CA LYS A 155 19.11 4.01 11.25
C LYS A 155 17.73 4.67 11.33
N VAL A 156 17.68 5.96 11.68
CA VAL A 156 16.43 6.72 11.76
C VAL A 156 15.73 6.73 10.40
N ALA A 157 16.48 6.96 9.32
CA ALA A 157 15.93 6.99 7.98
C ALA A 157 15.39 5.62 7.51
N SER A 158 16.12 4.53 7.78
CA SER A 158 15.66 3.17 7.41
C SER A 158 14.45 2.72 8.23
N ASP A 159 14.43 2.98 9.54
CA ASP A 159 13.27 2.70 10.40
C ASP A 159 12.03 3.45 9.91
N ALA A 160 12.19 4.73 9.55
CA ALA A 160 11.11 5.55 8.97
C ALA A 160 10.61 5.00 7.62
N VAL A 161 11.51 4.60 6.73
CA VAL A 161 11.14 3.98 5.44
C VAL A 161 10.35 2.68 5.66
N ASP A 162 10.80 1.82 6.56
CA ASP A 162 10.14 0.55 6.84
C ASP A 162 8.75 0.75 7.46
N GLN A 163 8.62 1.71 8.38
CA GLN A 163 7.33 2.08 8.97
C GLN A 163 6.36 2.64 7.93
N CYS A 164 6.84 3.54 7.06
CA CYS A 164 6.03 4.13 5.98
C CYS A 164 5.53 3.04 5.02
N LEU A 165 6.42 2.17 4.51
CA LEU A 165 6.04 1.15 3.53
C LEU A 165 5.08 0.13 4.12
N ARG A 166 5.29 -0.27 5.38
CA ARG A 166 4.36 -1.19 6.08
C ARG A 166 2.97 -0.58 6.21
N ALA A 167 2.87 0.68 6.65
CA ALA A 167 1.58 1.35 6.78
C ALA A 167 0.86 1.50 5.43
N LEU A 168 1.57 1.76 4.34
CA LEU A 168 0.99 1.83 2.99
C LEU A 168 0.52 0.46 2.46
N GLU A 169 1.24 -0.62 2.77
CA GLU A 169 0.84 -1.99 2.44
C GLU A 169 -0.42 -2.41 3.23
N ASP A 170 -0.49 -2.07 4.51
CA ASP A 170 -1.64 -2.30 5.37
C ASP A 170 -2.86 -1.47 4.91
N LEU A 171 -2.65 -0.20 4.55
CA LEU A 171 -3.66 0.68 3.96
C LEU A 171 -4.21 0.12 2.66
N ASP A 172 -3.36 -0.30 1.72
CA ASP A 172 -3.81 -0.88 0.45
C ASP A 172 -4.65 -2.14 0.66
N SER A 173 -4.23 -2.97 1.62
CA SER A 173 -4.94 -4.19 1.99
C SER A 173 -6.32 -3.87 2.57
N LEU A 174 -6.42 -2.85 3.44
CA LEU A 174 -7.69 -2.36 3.99
C LEU A 174 -8.60 -1.82 2.89
N LEU A 175 -8.10 -0.99 1.98
CA LEU A 175 -8.88 -0.44 0.88
C LEU A 175 -9.40 -1.54 -0.06
N LEU A 176 -8.60 -2.58 -0.33
CA LEU A 176 -9.03 -3.72 -1.13
C LEU A 176 -10.13 -4.54 -0.44
N ARG A 177 -10.04 -4.71 0.87
CA ARG A 177 -11.04 -5.43 1.65
C ARG A 177 -12.33 -4.62 1.73
N ALA A 178 -12.23 -3.31 1.94
CA ALA A 178 -13.36 -2.41 1.99
C ALA A 178 -14.09 -2.31 0.65
N SER A 179 -13.37 -2.29 -0.48
CA SER A 179 -14.00 -2.33 -1.82
C SER A 179 -14.78 -3.62 -2.09
N ARG A 180 -14.49 -4.69 -1.33
CA ARG A 180 -15.21 -5.97 -1.35
C ARG A 180 -16.30 -6.08 -0.28
N ASN A 181 -16.62 -4.98 0.41
CA ASN A 181 -17.60 -4.90 1.50
C ASN A 181 -17.27 -5.79 2.72
N ASP A 182 -15.98 -5.96 3.02
CA ASP A 182 -15.54 -6.66 4.24
C ASP A 182 -15.81 -5.79 5.49
N PRO A 183 -16.60 -6.26 6.47
CA PRO A 183 -16.95 -5.49 7.67
C PRO A 183 -15.77 -5.24 8.62
N GLY A 184 -14.67 -5.99 8.48
CA GLY A 184 -13.44 -5.81 9.26
C GLY A 184 -12.50 -4.73 8.73
N ALA A 185 -12.81 -4.11 7.58
CA ALA A 185 -12.06 -2.99 7.04
C ALA A 185 -12.75 -1.67 7.42
N SER A 186 -12.27 -1.01 8.47
CA SER A 186 -12.83 0.26 8.93
C SER A 186 -12.08 1.46 8.36
N VAL A 187 -12.81 2.54 8.09
CA VAL A 187 -12.23 3.84 7.69
C VAL A 187 -11.26 4.36 8.76
N GLN A 188 -11.55 4.11 10.04
CA GLN A 188 -10.67 4.50 11.14
C GLN A 188 -9.28 3.85 11.04
N MET A 189 -9.21 2.56 10.70
CA MET A 189 -7.92 1.88 10.50
C MET A 189 -7.18 2.43 9.27
N MET A 190 -7.90 2.84 8.22
CA MET A 190 -7.29 3.45 7.04
C MET A 190 -6.65 4.79 7.40
N ARG A 191 -7.36 5.66 8.11
CA ARG A 191 -6.80 6.95 8.59
C ARG A 191 -5.58 6.75 9.47
N GLN A 192 -5.65 5.82 10.41
CA GLN A 192 -4.52 5.51 11.27
C GLN A 192 -3.27 5.10 10.46
N ASN A 193 -3.43 4.34 9.37
CA ASN A 193 -2.31 4.00 8.50
C ASN A 193 -1.80 5.19 7.68
N ILE A 194 -2.69 6.10 7.26
CA ILE A 194 -2.29 7.37 6.63
C ILE A 194 -1.46 8.20 7.62
N ASP A 195 -1.92 8.37 8.85
CA ASP A 195 -1.21 9.11 9.90
C ASP A 195 0.18 8.52 10.18
N ILE A 196 0.26 7.19 10.31
CA ILE A 196 1.53 6.49 10.51
C ILE A 196 2.48 6.74 9.34
N ALA A 197 1.98 6.70 8.10
CA ALA A 197 2.77 6.97 6.91
C ALA A 197 3.26 8.42 6.88
N LEU A 198 2.40 9.40 7.17
CA LEU A 198 2.77 10.82 7.21
C LEU A 198 3.83 11.10 8.28
N VAL A 199 3.65 10.59 9.50
CA VAL A 199 4.64 10.74 10.59
C VAL A 199 5.98 10.11 10.22
N ALA A 200 5.96 8.97 9.53
CA ALA A 200 7.17 8.30 9.06
C ALA A 200 7.87 9.12 7.96
N LEU A 201 7.13 9.71 7.03
CA LEU A 201 7.70 10.59 6.00
C LEU A 201 8.29 11.88 6.61
N ASP A 202 7.61 12.51 7.56
CA ASP A 202 8.14 13.65 8.31
C ASP A 202 9.46 13.30 9.01
N SER A 203 9.50 12.14 9.67
CA SER A 203 10.71 11.63 10.35
C SER A 203 11.86 11.41 9.37
N LEU A 204 11.57 10.95 8.15
CA LEU A 204 12.57 10.81 7.10
C LEU A 204 13.04 12.17 6.59
N LEU A 205 12.14 13.13 6.36
CA LEU A 205 12.49 14.47 5.86
C LEU A 205 13.32 15.27 6.87
N GLN A 206 13.18 15.03 8.17
CA GLN A 206 14.07 15.59 9.20
C GLN A 206 15.53 15.12 9.04
N THR A 207 15.78 14.03 8.32
CA THR A 207 17.14 13.57 7.98
C THR A 207 17.73 14.29 6.76
N VAL A 208 16.98 15.17 6.09
CA VAL A 208 17.46 15.95 4.94
C VAL A 208 18.07 17.27 5.44
N PRO A 209 19.18 17.76 4.86
CA PRO A 209 19.69 19.10 5.16
C PRO A 209 18.66 20.20 4.87
N SER A 210 18.54 21.19 5.75
CA SER A 210 17.48 22.23 5.67
C SER A 210 17.47 22.98 4.33
N ALA A 211 18.64 23.33 3.78
CA ALA A 211 18.75 24.03 2.51
C ALA A 211 18.14 23.23 1.33
N VAL A 212 18.33 21.90 1.34
CA VAL A 212 17.75 21.00 0.32
C VAL A 212 16.26 20.83 0.54
N LEU A 213 15.82 20.73 1.80
CA LEU A 213 14.41 20.61 2.15
C LEU A 213 13.61 21.87 1.75
N GLU A 214 14.13 23.06 2.02
CA GLU A 214 13.49 24.33 1.64
C GLU A 214 13.36 24.46 0.12
N LYS A 215 14.43 24.15 -0.62
CA LYS A 215 14.38 24.10 -2.09
C LYS A 215 13.38 23.07 -2.59
N GLY A 216 13.32 21.90 -1.95
CA GLY A 216 12.36 20.85 -2.29
C GLY A 216 10.91 21.29 -2.12
N LYS A 217 10.61 22.04 -1.05
CA LYS A 217 9.29 22.64 -0.80
C LYS A 217 8.89 23.61 -1.91
N LEU A 218 9.78 24.54 -2.26
CA LEU A 218 9.53 25.49 -3.36
C LEU A 218 9.21 24.78 -4.69
N ILE A 219 9.90 23.68 -4.98
CA ILE A 219 9.65 22.88 -6.20
C ILE A 219 8.29 22.17 -6.10
N ALA A 220 8.00 21.51 -4.96
CA ALA A 220 6.72 20.81 -4.76
C ALA A 220 5.53 21.78 -4.83
N ASP A 221 5.64 22.95 -4.20
CA ASP A 221 4.63 24.01 -4.24
C ASP A 221 4.37 24.48 -5.68
N ALA A 222 5.45 24.69 -6.46
CA ALA A 222 5.32 25.08 -7.86
C ALA A 222 4.59 24.02 -8.72
N TYR A 223 4.82 22.73 -8.47
CA TYR A 223 4.09 21.65 -9.14
C TYR A 223 2.60 21.68 -8.82
N ARG A 224 2.22 22.01 -7.57
CA ARG A 224 0.81 22.14 -7.20
C ARG A 224 0.14 23.35 -7.83
N THR A 225 0.79 24.51 -7.82
CA THR A 225 0.23 25.73 -8.41
C THR A 225 0.04 25.61 -9.93
N GLN A 226 0.81 24.78 -10.61
CA GLN A 226 0.61 24.49 -12.04
C GLN A 226 -0.60 23.56 -12.31
N VAL A 227 -0.98 22.73 -11.34
CA VAL A 227 -2.10 21.78 -11.46
C VAL A 227 -3.43 22.42 -11.05
N GLU A 228 -3.41 23.40 -10.14
CA GLU A 228 -4.58 24.28 -9.97
C GLU A 228 -4.77 25.09 -11.26
N PRO A 229 -5.94 25.00 -11.91
CA PRO A 229 -6.11 25.66 -13.18
C PRO A 229 -6.09 27.17 -12.93
N GLN A 230 -5.06 27.84 -13.49
CA GLN A 230 -5.15 29.25 -13.83
C GLN A 230 -6.23 29.40 -14.91
N GLU A 231 -7.51 29.31 -14.51
CA GLU A 231 -8.66 29.30 -15.43
C GLU A 231 -8.88 30.61 -16.19
N GLU A 232 -8.11 31.67 -15.92
CA GLU A 232 -8.36 32.96 -16.57
C GLU A 232 -7.25 33.43 -17.54
N ASN A 233 -6.04 32.86 -17.50
CA ASN A 233 -4.95 33.35 -18.37
C ASN A 233 -4.51 32.35 -19.45
N ASN A 234 -4.52 31.04 -19.20
CA ASN A 234 -4.05 30.05 -20.17
C ASN A 234 -5.12 29.66 -21.21
N ALA A 235 -6.41 29.76 -20.87
CA ALA A 235 -7.49 29.42 -21.80
C ALA A 235 -7.54 30.37 -23.01
N GLU A 236 -7.25 31.66 -22.80
CA GLU A 236 -7.22 32.65 -23.88
C GLU A 236 -5.99 32.53 -24.79
N GLU A 237 -4.87 32.01 -24.28
CA GLU A 237 -3.65 31.76 -25.08
C GLU A 237 -3.82 30.49 -25.94
N LEU A 238 -4.34 29.40 -25.35
CA LEU A 238 -4.67 28.18 -26.10
C LEU A 238 -5.73 28.40 -27.19
N ASP A 239 -6.72 29.27 -26.96
CA ASP A 239 -7.72 29.61 -27.99
C ASP A 239 -7.14 30.44 -29.13
N LYS A 240 -6.14 31.30 -28.86
CA LYS A 240 -5.41 32.04 -29.90
C LYS A 240 -4.56 31.11 -30.75
N ASP A 241 -3.82 30.20 -30.12
CA ASP A 241 -2.97 29.23 -30.82
C ASP A 241 -3.79 28.26 -31.67
N LEU A 242 -4.96 27.81 -31.18
CA LEU A 242 -5.88 26.97 -31.95
C LEU A 242 -6.44 27.70 -33.18
N LYS A 243 -6.81 28.98 -33.04
CA LYS A 243 -7.28 29.81 -34.16
C LYS A 243 -6.17 30.07 -35.18
N GLU A 244 -4.94 30.29 -34.73
CA GLU A 244 -3.81 30.48 -35.63
C GLU A 244 -3.50 29.20 -36.42
N LEU A 245 -3.59 28.02 -35.79
CA LEU A 245 -3.47 26.73 -36.46
C LEU A 245 -4.61 26.45 -37.45
N GLU A 246 -5.85 26.84 -37.14
CA GLU A 246 -6.99 26.70 -38.05
C GLU A 246 -6.84 27.56 -39.32
N THR A 247 -6.16 28.70 -39.23
CA THR A 247 -5.91 29.57 -40.39
C THR A 247 -4.79 29.09 -41.32
N LEU A 248 -3.99 28.10 -40.88
CA LEU A 248 -2.89 27.52 -41.65
C LEU A 248 -3.26 26.21 -42.38
N LEU A 249 -4.47 25.67 -42.15
CA LEU A 249 -5.02 24.47 -42.81
C LEU A 249 -5.99 24.84 -43.94
#